data_AF-A0A2G1DJ24-F1
#
_entry.id   AF-A0A2G1DJ24-F1
#
_cell.length_a   1.000
_cell.length_b   1.000
_cell.length_c   1.000
_cell.angle_alpha   90.00
_cell.angle_beta   90.00
_cell.angle_gamma   90.00
#
_symmetry.space_group_name_H-M   'P 1'
#
loop_
_entity.id
_entity.type
_entity.pdbx_description
1 polymer ?
#
loop_
_entity_poly.entity_id
_entity_poly.type
_entity_poly.pdbx_seq_one_letter_code
_entity_poly.pdbx_strand_id
1 'polypeptide(L)'
;MEQIGMFPLFYFPEIGSAWIMGITGTIHILASHTSVGAALLFAFLAHKAYKEDRPELYSYMKKYGMFLLIFSYVIGSITGPGIWYTATAASPRGISALIHNFVWVWATEWVFFLFEVIGVFALVYFIEKIDRKTHLKLTYAFALASVGTLFLIIGIISFMMWPGNDAFYQTGSVSDAFFGINTFPHLFLRLGFMIMMSGVIGLIITSALKQEELRLELTKKMGVISIIGGFLTLVSFMWYITTLPENAKTLLDIYLPQIINTRIILIVLFSIYFAVAIFKPNFINKAVSITMLFVIGIIGLWPGEKLRESIRKPYVVGQYVYSNQVMGRDVPGKNIKNEVDIIAKHGLLNVNVWIPKRLKTITPENKLEVGELLTKIACSNCHSLELNGKFRPLLPKFKGQDKDMIKSFMKYTLAQGAIAYMPKINLPDKEFDAMATWIESQNNKEK
;
A
#
# COMPACT_ATOMS: atom_id res chain seq x y z
N MET A 1 -26.72 2.08 26.79
CA MET A 1 -25.55 2.96 26.56
C MET A 1 -25.19 2.83 25.10
N GLU A 2 -25.05 3.94 24.38
CA GLU A 2 -24.49 3.93 23.02
C GLU A 2 -23.02 3.47 23.12
N GLN A 3 -22.71 2.37 22.43
CA GLN A 3 -21.37 1.79 22.40
C GLN A 3 -20.85 1.86 20.96
N ILE A 4 -19.54 2.03 20.82
CA ILE A 4 -18.87 2.00 19.50
C ILE A 4 -18.14 0.67 19.32
N GLY A 5 -18.10 0.18 18.08
CA GLY A 5 -17.50 -1.11 17.70
C GLY A 5 -15.97 -1.09 17.65
N MET A 6 -15.30 -0.49 18.64
CA MET A 6 -13.84 -0.47 18.74
C MET A 6 -13.28 -1.85 19.08
N PHE A 7 -12.04 -2.10 18.68
CA PHE A 7 -11.27 -3.30 19.03
C PHE A 7 -10.14 -2.95 20.01
N PRO A 8 -9.59 -3.92 20.74
CA PRO A 8 -8.37 -3.70 21.51
C PRO A 8 -7.24 -3.19 20.61
N LEU A 9 -6.48 -2.21 21.10
CA LEU A 9 -5.39 -1.62 20.33
C LEU A 9 -4.18 -2.57 20.28
N PHE A 10 -3.77 -2.95 19.07
CA PHE A 10 -2.49 -3.61 18.86
C PHE A 10 -1.43 -2.56 18.50
N TYR A 11 -0.65 -2.16 19.51
CA TYR A 11 0.36 -1.11 19.41
C TYR A 11 1.76 -1.69 19.49
N PHE A 12 2.64 -1.25 18.60
CA PHE A 12 4.06 -1.61 18.58
C PHE A 12 4.89 -0.40 18.99
N PRO A 13 5.35 -0.29 20.25
CA PRO A 13 5.99 0.92 20.77
C PRO A 13 7.17 1.43 19.93
N GLU A 14 8.15 0.57 19.66
CA GLU A 14 9.42 1.00 19.05
C GLU A 14 9.32 1.30 17.55
N ILE A 15 8.45 0.57 16.85
CA ILE A 15 8.39 0.55 15.39
C ILE A 15 7.16 1.32 14.87
N GLY A 16 6.04 1.23 15.58
CA GLY A 16 4.73 1.75 15.17
C GLY A 16 4.03 0.87 14.14
N SER A 17 2.70 0.77 14.27
CA SER A 17 1.88 -0.11 13.43
C SER A 17 1.94 0.24 11.93
N ALA A 18 2.13 1.53 11.60
CA ALA A 18 2.26 2.00 10.22
C ALA A 18 3.56 1.53 9.53
N TRP A 19 4.68 1.40 10.25
CA TRP A 19 5.92 0.86 9.66
C TRP A 19 5.80 -0.61 9.36
N ILE A 20 5.19 -1.39 10.25
CA ILE A 20 5.02 -2.83 10.05
C ILE A 20 4.14 -3.09 8.81
N MET A 21 3.06 -2.33 8.65
CA MET A 21 2.27 -2.34 7.42
C MET A 21 3.10 -1.94 6.19
N GLY A 22 3.89 -0.86 6.28
CA GLY A 22 4.74 -0.41 5.19
C GLY A 22 5.80 -1.44 4.77
N ILE A 23 6.44 -2.11 5.73
CA ILE A 23 7.47 -3.14 5.50
C ILE A 23 6.85 -4.36 4.83
N THR A 24 5.81 -4.93 5.42
CA THR A 24 5.12 -6.09 4.84
C THR A 24 4.54 -5.79 3.47
N GLY A 25 3.91 -4.62 3.31
CA GLY A 25 3.42 -4.10 2.03
C GLY A 25 4.52 -4.00 0.98
N THR A 26 5.65 -3.38 1.30
CA THR A 26 6.75 -3.16 0.34
C THR A 26 7.37 -4.46 -0.15
N ILE A 27 7.59 -5.42 0.75
CA ILE A 27 8.17 -6.74 0.41
C ILE A 27 7.21 -7.49 -0.52
N HIS A 28 5.92 -7.53 -0.20
CA HIS A 28 4.92 -8.20 -1.02
C HIS A 28 4.74 -7.52 -2.39
N ILE A 29 4.73 -6.19 -2.43
CA ILE A 29 4.63 -5.39 -3.65
C ILE A 29 5.79 -5.74 -4.61
N LEU A 30 7.00 -5.89 -4.10
CA LEU A 30 8.14 -6.29 -4.94
C LEU A 30 7.93 -7.65 -5.61
N ALA A 31 7.46 -8.65 -4.85
CA ALA A 31 7.18 -9.99 -5.36
C ALA A 31 6.00 -10.02 -6.35
N SER A 32 4.89 -9.35 -6.00
CA SER A 32 3.66 -9.30 -6.81
C SER A 32 3.84 -8.52 -8.11
N HIS A 33 4.53 -7.37 -8.07
CA HIS A 33 4.72 -6.57 -9.29
C HIS A 33 5.63 -7.27 -10.29
N THR A 34 6.60 -8.04 -9.79
CA THR A 34 7.44 -8.91 -10.59
C THR A 34 6.63 -10.03 -11.24
N SER A 35 5.72 -10.68 -10.50
CA SER A 35 4.86 -11.76 -11.00
C SER A 35 3.98 -11.31 -12.15
N VAL A 36 3.15 -10.27 -11.94
CA VAL A 36 2.18 -9.81 -12.95
C VAL A 36 2.88 -9.27 -14.18
N GLY A 37 3.96 -8.50 -13.99
CA GLY A 37 4.76 -8.00 -15.10
C GLY A 37 5.37 -9.15 -15.91
N ALA A 38 5.90 -10.16 -15.23
CA ALA A 38 6.48 -11.32 -15.89
C ALA A 38 5.46 -12.18 -16.63
N ALA A 39 4.22 -12.27 -16.15
CA ALA A 39 3.15 -12.99 -16.84
C ALA A 39 2.86 -12.36 -18.23
N LEU A 40 2.80 -11.03 -18.30
CA LEU A 40 2.66 -10.29 -19.56
C LEU A 40 3.88 -10.48 -20.47
N LEU A 41 5.08 -10.40 -19.89
CA LEU A 41 6.32 -10.66 -20.62
C LEU A 41 6.37 -12.09 -21.17
N PHE A 42 5.89 -13.09 -20.42
CA PHE A 42 5.84 -14.47 -20.86
C PHE A 42 4.87 -14.63 -22.01
N ALA A 43 3.68 -14.03 -21.95
CA ALA A 43 2.74 -14.05 -23.07
C ALA A 43 3.36 -13.45 -24.33
N PHE A 44 4.08 -12.34 -24.22
CA PHE A 44 4.82 -11.75 -25.34
C PHE A 44 5.92 -12.67 -25.88
N LEU A 45 6.77 -13.21 -25.01
CA LEU A 45 7.89 -14.08 -25.39
C LEU A 45 7.42 -15.41 -25.97
N ALA A 46 6.41 -16.05 -25.39
CA ALA A 46 5.82 -17.29 -25.89
C ALA A 46 5.17 -17.07 -27.26
N HIS A 47 4.43 -15.96 -27.44
CA HIS A 47 3.85 -15.63 -28.73
C HIS A 47 4.94 -15.48 -29.80
N LYS A 48 6.00 -14.73 -29.48
CA LYS A 48 7.12 -14.54 -30.37
C LYS A 48 7.85 -15.85 -30.66
N ALA A 49 8.10 -16.68 -29.64
CA ALA A 49 8.77 -17.97 -29.78
C ALA A 49 7.98 -18.95 -30.65
N TYR A 50 6.65 -18.93 -30.55
CA TYR A 50 5.77 -19.74 -31.37
C TYR A 50 5.70 -19.24 -32.82
N LYS A 51 5.51 -17.93 -33.02
CA LYS A 51 5.29 -17.34 -34.34
C LYS A 51 6.57 -17.29 -35.20
N GLU A 52 7.71 -17.02 -34.58
CA GLU A 52 9.00 -16.88 -35.26
C GLU A 52 9.87 -18.14 -35.17
N ASP A 53 9.33 -19.24 -34.65
CA ASP A 53 10.03 -20.51 -34.46
C ASP A 53 11.38 -20.38 -33.71
N ARG A 54 11.34 -19.74 -32.53
CA ARG A 54 12.53 -19.42 -31.72
C ARG A 54 12.62 -20.26 -30.45
N PRO A 55 13.13 -21.52 -30.51
CA PRO A 55 13.21 -22.42 -29.36
C PRO A 55 14.04 -21.87 -28.19
N GLU A 56 15.05 -21.05 -28.48
CA GLU A 56 15.95 -20.46 -27.49
C GLU A 56 15.23 -19.52 -26.50
N LEU A 57 14.08 -18.95 -26.89
CA LEU A 57 13.25 -18.14 -26.00
C LEU A 57 12.58 -18.98 -24.89
N TYR A 58 12.26 -20.25 -25.16
CA TYR A 58 11.72 -21.16 -24.13
C TYR A 58 12.76 -21.46 -23.05
N SER A 59 14.03 -21.61 -23.43
CA SER A 59 15.13 -21.75 -22.47
C SER A 59 15.27 -20.53 -21.55
N TYR A 60 15.09 -19.31 -22.11
CA TYR A 60 15.08 -18.10 -21.31
C TYR A 60 13.86 -18.03 -20.38
N MET A 61 12.66 -18.29 -20.90
CA MET A 61 11.42 -18.33 -20.10
C MET A 61 11.50 -19.36 -18.97
N LYS A 62 12.12 -20.52 -19.19
CA LYS A 62 12.35 -21.53 -18.14
C LYS A 62 13.19 -20.97 -16.99
N LYS A 63 14.31 -20.31 -17.28
CA LYS A 63 15.17 -19.69 -16.25
C LYS A 63 14.47 -18.56 -15.52
N TYR A 64 13.78 -17.71 -16.26
CA TYR A 64 12.98 -16.63 -15.69
C TYR A 64 11.89 -17.20 -14.77
N GLY A 65 11.19 -18.24 -15.24
CA GLY A 65 10.07 -18.84 -14.50
C GLY A 65 10.54 -19.55 -13.24
N MET A 66 11.70 -20.22 -13.27
CA MET A 66 12.34 -20.76 -12.06
C MET A 66 12.64 -19.66 -11.04
N PHE A 67 13.09 -18.48 -11.48
CA PHE A 67 13.26 -17.33 -10.59
C PHE A 67 11.93 -16.87 -10.00
N LEU A 68 10.87 -16.76 -10.81
CA LEU A 68 9.54 -16.37 -10.33
C LEU A 68 8.96 -17.35 -9.32
N LEU A 69 9.13 -18.66 -9.53
CA LEU A 69 8.61 -19.68 -8.61
C LEU A 69 9.08 -19.42 -7.18
N ILE A 70 10.36 -19.10 -7.01
CA ILE A 70 10.94 -18.83 -5.68
C ILE A 70 10.64 -17.38 -5.26
N PHE A 71 11.06 -16.40 -6.07
CA PHE A 71 11.05 -15.00 -5.67
C PHE A 71 9.65 -14.40 -5.60
N SER A 72 8.78 -14.74 -6.54
CA SER A 72 7.44 -14.17 -6.61
C SER A 72 6.41 -15.06 -5.93
N TYR A 73 6.41 -16.37 -6.22
CA TYR A 73 5.32 -17.23 -5.76
C TYR A 73 5.55 -17.79 -4.35
N VAL A 74 6.75 -18.26 -4.00
CA VAL A 74 7.02 -18.70 -2.61
C VAL A 74 6.99 -17.49 -1.66
N ILE A 75 7.77 -16.44 -1.94
CA ILE A 75 7.79 -15.24 -1.07
C ILE A 75 6.43 -14.54 -1.09
N GLY A 76 5.78 -14.41 -2.25
CA GLY A 76 4.45 -13.82 -2.37
C GLY A 76 3.38 -14.57 -1.58
N SER A 77 3.38 -15.91 -1.63
CA SER A 77 2.43 -16.76 -0.89
C SER A 77 2.60 -16.65 0.64
N ILE A 78 3.79 -16.31 1.12
CA ILE A 78 4.06 -16.09 2.55
C ILE A 78 3.68 -14.65 2.94
N THR A 79 4.11 -13.68 2.13
CA THR A 79 3.96 -12.25 2.44
C THR A 79 2.54 -11.72 2.24
N GLY A 80 1.75 -12.33 1.35
CA GLY A 80 0.35 -11.98 1.13
C GLY A 80 -0.50 -12.17 2.40
N PRO A 81 -0.58 -13.40 2.95
CA PRO A 81 -1.19 -13.64 4.27
C PRO A 81 -0.53 -12.83 5.40
N GLY A 82 0.78 -12.57 5.30
CA GLY A 82 1.50 -11.69 6.22
C GLY A 82 0.92 -10.26 6.29
N ILE A 83 0.52 -9.69 5.15
CA ILE A 83 -0.16 -8.38 5.10
C ILE A 83 -1.52 -8.45 5.78
N TRP A 84 -2.29 -9.52 5.57
CA TRP A 84 -3.59 -9.68 6.23
C TRP A 84 -3.45 -9.66 7.75
N TYR A 85 -2.45 -10.36 8.27
CA TYR A 85 -2.16 -10.36 9.71
C TYR A 85 -1.78 -8.95 10.20
N THR A 86 -0.80 -8.29 9.56
CA THR A 86 -0.30 -6.99 10.03
C THR A 86 -1.32 -5.87 9.87
N ALA A 87 -2.08 -5.85 8.77
CA ALA A 87 -3.10 -4.84 8.53
C ALA A 87 -4.32 -5.04 9.44
N THR A 88 -4.72 -6.28 9.74
CA THR A 88 -5.79 -6.57 10.69
C THR A 88 -5.39 -6.16 12.10
N ALA A 89 -4.14 -6.41 12.50
CA ALA A 89 -3.64 -5.98 13.80
C ALA A 89 -3.58 -4.44 13.91
N ALA A 90 -3.08 -3.77 12.87
CA ALA A 90 -2.91 -2.32 12.87
C ALA A 90 -4.22 -1.54 12.70
N SER A 91 -5.19 -2.05 11.93
CA SER A 91 -6.45 -1.38 11.64
C SER A 91 -7.61 -2.37 11.50
N PRO A 92 -8.03 -3.05 12.59
CA PRO A 92 -9.08 -4.06 12.54
C PRO A 92 -10.40 -3.53 11.98
N ARG A 93 -10.81 -2.30 12.31
CA ARG A 93 -12.04 -1.71 11.73
C ARG A 93 -11.87 -1.32 10.28
N GLY A 94 -10.67 -0.89 9.87
CA GLY A 94 -10.36 -0.62 8.47
C GLY A 94 -10.46 -1.89 7.61
N ILE A 95 -9.84 -2.99 8.05
CA ILE A 95 -9.95 -4.28 7.37
C ILE A 95 -11.38 -4.81 7.42
N SER A 96 -12.06 -4.74 8.56
CA SER A 96 -13.48 -5.12 8.67
C SER A 96 -14.35 -4.37 7.66
N ALA A 97 -14.17 -3.04 7.55
CA ALA A 97 -14.88 -2.22 6.58
C ALA A 97 -14.62 -2.68 5.14
N LEU A 98 -13.37 -3.03 4.79
CA LEU A 98 -13.07 -3.56 3.46
C LEU A 98 -13.72 -4.94 3.23
N ILE A 99 -13.72 -5.84 4.21
CA ILE A 99 -14.34 -7.18 4.08
C ILE A 99 -15.84 -7.06 3.80
N HIS A 100 -16.55 -6.20 4.54
CA HIS A 100 -17.98 -5.98 4.35
C HIS A 100 -18.35 -5.33 3.00
N ASN A 101 -17.35 -4.82 2.27
CA ASN A 101 -17.51 -4.30 0.90
C ASN A 101 -17.03 -5.30 -0.16
N PHE A 102 -15.94 -6.02 0.09
CA PHE A 102 -15.18 -6.69 -0.97
C PHE A 102 -14.83 -8.15 -0.69
N VAL A 103 -15.46 -8.82 0.28
CA VAL A 103 -15.18 -10.24 0.57
C VAL A 103 -15.22 -11.12 -0.68
N TRP A 104 -16.18 -10.89 -1.58
CA TRP A 104 -16.32 -11.66 -2.82
C TRP A 104 -15.30 -11.26 -3.90
N VAL A 105 -14.89 -10.00 -3.94
CA VAL A 105 -13.82 -9.53 -4.84
C VAL A 105 -12.49 -10.14 -4.41
N TRP A 106 -12.20 -10.15 -3.11
CA TRP A 106 -11.03 -10.85 -2.56
C TRP A 106 -11.10 -12.35 -2.76
N ALA A 107 -12.24 -13.00 -2.50
CA ALA A 107 -12.37 -14.43 -2.78
C ALA A 107 -12.08 -14.76 -4.25
N THR A 108 -12.54 -13.89 -5.17
CA THR A 108 -12.23 -14.00 -6.59
C THR A 108 -10.74 -13.82 -6.86
N GLU A 109 -10.10 -12.81 -6.29
CA GLU A 109 -8.65 -12.59 -6.39
C GLU A 109 -7.86 -13.83 -5.94
N TRP A 110 -8.26 -14.49 -4.85
CA TRP A 110 -7.61 -15.72 -4.37
C TRP A 110 -7.74 -16.90 -5.34
N VAL A 111 -8.88 -17.01 -6.05
CA VAL A 111 -9.05 -18.03 -7.10
C VAL A 111 -8.11 -17.75 -8.27
N PHE A 112 -7.99 -16.49 -8.70
CA PHE A 112 -7.02 -16.09 -9.72
C PHE A 112 -5.60 -16.38 -9.25
N PHE A 113 -5.24 -16.04 -8.02
CA PHE A 113 -3.93 -16.32 -7.44
C PHE A 113 -3.61 -17.82 -7.41
N LEU A 114 -4.57 -18.68 -7.02
CA LEU A 114 -4.37 -20.13 -7.08
C LEU A 114 -4.12 -20.60 -8.51
N PHE A 115 -4.87 -20.07 -9.47
CA PHE A 115 -4.64 -20.34 -10.89
C PHE A 115 -3.24 -19.87 -11.34
N GLU A 116 -2.77 -18.72 -10.87
CA GLU A 116 -1.42 -18.22 -11.16
C GLU A 116 -0.34 -19.14 -10.57
N VAL A 117 -0.48 -19.60 -9.32
CA VAL A 117 0.46 -20.54 -8.70
C VAL A 117 0.52 -21.81 -9.53
N ILE A 118 -0.61 -22.45 -9.82
CA ILE A 118 -0.63 -23.67 -10.65
C ILE A 118 -0.07 -23.38 -12.05
N GLY A 119 -0.46 -22.24 -12.63
CA GLY A 119 -0.07 -21.77 -13.95
C GLY A 119 1.44 -21.61 -14.11
N VAL A 120 2.12 -20.96 -13.16
CA VAL A 120 3.58 -20.78 -13.24
C VAL A 120 4.32 -22.11 -13.14
N PHE A 121 3.87 -23.04 -12.28
CA PHE A 121 4.46 -24.38 -12.19
C PHE A 121 4.27 -25.13 -13.51
N ALA A 122 3.05 -25.14 -14.05
CA ALA A 122 2.78 -25.77 -15.34
C ALA A 122 3.62 -25.13 -16.46
N LEU A 123 3.71 -23.79 -16.50
CA LEU A 123 4.47 -23.07 -17.51
C LEU A 123 5.95 -23.40 -17.49
N VAL A 124 6.54 -23.62 -16.31
CA VAL A 124 7.97 -23.91 -16.18
C VAL A 124 8.27 -25.39 -16.43
N TYR A 125 7.50 -26.27 -15.81
CA TYR A 125 7.77 -27.72 -15.84
C TYR A 125 7.29 -28.41 -17.10
N PHE A 126 6.36 -27.81 -17.87
CA PHE A 126 5.89 -28.35 -19.15
C PHE A 126 6.63 -27.80 -20.37
N ILE A 127 7.56 -26.85 -20.21
CA ILE A 127 8.46 -26.49 -21.31
C ILE A 127 9.14 -27.76 -21.82
N GLU A 128 9.07 -27.97 -23.14
CA GLU A 128 9.57 -29.15 -23.88
C GLU A 128 8.83 -30.47 -23.60
N LYS A 129 7.79 -30.48 -22.77
CA LYS A 129 6.97 -31.70 -22.50
C LYS A 129 5.60 -31.68 -23.19
N ILE A 130 5.12 -30.50 -23.56
CA ILE A 130 3.87 -30.31 -24.30
C ILE A 130 4.16 -29.58 -25.62
N ASP A 131 3.22 -29.64 -26.56
CA ASP A 131 3.36 -28.91 -27.81
C ASP A 131 3.36 -27.39 -27.56
N ARG A 132 4.05 -26.66 -28.46
CA ARG A 132 4.26 -25.21 -28.32
C ARG A 132 2.97 -24.40 -28.39
N LYS A 133 1.94 -24.89 -29.09
CA LYS A 133 0.65 -24.19 -29.20
C LYS A 133 -0.12 -24.29 -27.88
N THR A 134 -0.08 -25.45 -27.22
CA THR A 134 -0.66 -25.63 -25.88
C THR A 134 0.10 -24.82 -24.84
N HIS A 135 1.44 -24.80 -24.89
CA HIS A 135 2.25 -23.94 -24.01
C HIS A 135 1.91 -22.45 -24.18
N LEU A 136 1.74 -21.98 -25.42
CA LEU A 136 1.30 -20.61 -25.71
C LEU A 136 -0.07 -20.29 -25.10
N LYS A 137 -1.06 -21.18 -25.27
CA LYS A 137 -2.41 -21.00 -24.68
C LYS A 137 -2.35 -20.93 -23.16
N LEU A 138 -1.57 -21.82 -22.53
CA LEU A 138 -1.35 -21.80 -21.08
C LEU A 138 -0.73 -20.47 -20.64
N THR A 139 0.23 -19.94 -21.43
CA THR A 139 0.89 -18.67 -21.12
C THR A 139 -0.08 -17.49 -21.21
N TYR A 140 -0.99 -17.48 -22.18
CA TYR A 140 -2.03 -16.45 -22.24
C TYR A 140 -3.03 -16.55 -21.09
N ALA A 141 -3.45 -17.76 -20.72
CA ALA A 141 -4.34 -17.95 -19.59
C ALA A 141 -3.70 -17.46 -18.29
N PHE A 142 -2.41 -17.75 -18.08
CA PHE A 142 -1.63 -17.25 -16.96
C PHE A 142 -1.54 -15.71 -16.95
N ALA A 143 -1.21 -15.09 -18.09
CA ALA A 143 -1.15 -13.63 -18.18
C ALA A 143 -2.51 -12.96 -17.92
N LEU A 144 -3.60 -13.53 -18.46
CA LEU A 144 -4.95 -13.03 -18.21
C LEU A 144 -5.30 -13.16 -16.73
N ALA A 145 -4.91 -14.26 -16.09
CA ALA A 145 -5.16 -14.45 -14.67
C ALA A 145 -4.41 -13.43 -13.81
N SER A 146 -3.13 -13.19 -14.09
CA SER A 146 -2.34 -12.18 -13.38
C SER A 146 -2.87 -10.75 -13.55
N VAL A 147 -3.33 -10.38 -14.74
CA VAL A 147 -4.00 -9.09 -14.96
C VAL A 147 -5.35 -9.05 -14.23
N GLY A 148 -6.07 -10.16 -14.15
CA GLY A 148 -7.28 -10.31 -13.35
C GLY A 148 -7.05 -10.04 -11.86
N THR A 149 -6.03 -10.66 -11.27
CA THR A 149 -5.59 -10.40 -9.89
C THR A 149 -5.31 -8.91 -9.67
N LEU A 150 -4.53 -8.30 -10.57
CA LEU A 150 -4.24 -6.86 -10.51
C LEU A 150 -5.51 -6.00 -10.56
N PHE A 151 -6.43 -6.30 -11.47
CA PHE A 151 -7.66 -5.53 -11.62
C PHE A 151 -8.52 -5.58 -10.34
N LEU A 152 -8.67 -6.76 -9.75
CA LEU A 152 -9.46 -6.97 -8.53
C LEU A 152 -8.87 -6.21 -7.33
N ILE A 153 -7.56 -6.35 -7.07
CA ILE A 153 -6.93 -5.67 -5.94
C ILE A 153 -6.91 -4.15 -6.11
N ILE A 154 -6.79 -3.66 -7.35
CA ILE A 154 -6.76 -2.22 -7.61
C ILE A 154 -8.09 -1.55 -7.28
N GLY A 155 -9.23 -2.16 -7.61
CA GLY A 155 -10.51 -1.57 -7.23
C GLY A 155 -10.67 -1.41 -5.71
N ILE A 156 -10.15 -2.37 -4.92
CA ILE A 156 -10.15 -2.28 -3.45
C ILE A 156 -9.24 -1.15 -2.97
N ILE A 157 -8.01 -1.07 -3.49
CA ILE A 157 -7.05 -0.04 -3.03
C ILE A 157 -7.49 1.36 -3.48
N SER A 158 -8.09 1.48 -4.66
CA SER A 158 -8.66 2.73 -5.17
C SER A 158 -9.83 3.20 -4.29
N PHE A 159 -10.71 2.27 -3.87
CA PHE A 159 -11.76 2.57 -2.89
C PHE A 159 -11.19 3.10 -1.56
N MET A 160 -10.04 2.59 -1.10
CA MET A 160 -9.43 3.13 0.12
C MET A 160 -9.18 4.64 -0.01
N MET A 161 -8.74 5.11 -1.19
CA MET A 161 -8.50 6.54 -1.46
C MET A 161 -9.80 7.33 -1.56
N TRP A 162 -10.73 6.86 -2.40
CA TRP A 162 -12.01 7.50 -2.69
C TRP A 162 -12.97 6.43 -3.22
N PRO A 163 -14.23 6.35 -2.75
CA PRO A 163 -15.20 5.42 -3.32
C PRO A 163 -15.48 5.73 -4.78
N GLY A 164 -15.81 4.72 -5.58
CA GLY A 164 -16.03 4.90 -7.01
C GLY A 164 -17.00 6.04 -7.37
N ASN A 165 -18.10 6.14 -6.62
CA ASN A 165 -19.12 7.17 -6.72
C ASN A 165 -19.62 7.58 -5.32
N ASP A 166 -20.01 8.83 -5.13
CA ASP A 166 -20.64 9.32 -3.89
C ASP A 166 -21.95 8.58 -3.54
N ALA A 167 -22.64 8.02 -4.53
CA ALA A 167 -23.80 7.15 -4.34
C ALA A 167 -23.50 5.98 -3.40
N PHE A 168 -22.23 5.54 -3.32
CA PHE A 168 -21.78 4.51 -2.38
C PHE A 168 -22.24 4.78 -0.95
N TYR A 169 -22.22 6.04 -0.49
CA TYR A 169 -22.62 6.35 0.88
C TYR A 169 -24.08 5.99 1.14
N GLN A 170 -24.94 6.13 0.14
CA GLN A 170 -26.37 5.81 0.24
C GLN A 170 -26.65 4.34 -0.05
N THR A 171 -26.01 3.76 -1.07
CA THR A 171 -26.32 2.40 -1.55
C THR A 171 -25.56 1.31 -0.83
N GLY A 172 -24.32 1.59 -0.39
CA GLY A 172 -23.38 0.57 0.08
C GLY A 172 -23.01 -0.47 -0.99
N SER A 173 -23.26 -0.19 -2.26
CA SER A 173 -23.07 -1.19 -3.34
C SER A 173 -21.59 -1.39 -3.66
N VAL A 174 -21.22 -2.61 -4.04
CA VAL A 174 -19.83 -2.94 -4.41
C VAL A 174 -19.42 -2.23 -5.69
N SER A 175 -20.33 -2.05 -6.64
CA SER A 175 -20.07 -1.36 -7.91
C SER A 175 -19.78 0.12 -7.69
N ASP A 176 -20.58 0.80 -6.86
CA ASP A 176 -20.37 2.23 -6.53
C ASP A 176 -19.09 2.42 -5.71
N ALA A 177 -18.65 1.38 -5.00
CA ALA A 177 -17.38 1.38 -4.28
C ALA A 177 -16.18 1.19 -5.22
N PHE A 178 -16.27 0.26 -6.17
CA PHE A 178 -15.14 -0.25 -6.97
C PHE A 178 -14.78 0.62 -8.18
N PHE A 179 -15.79 1.07 -8.93
CA PHE A 179 -15.59 1.73 -10.23
C PHE A 179 -15.62 3.25 -10.08
N GLY A 180 -14.44 3.86 -10.00
CA GLY A 180 -14.28 5.31 -9.88
C GLY A 180 -13.36 5.92 -10.90
N ILE A 181 -13.33 7.26 -10.87
CA ILE A 181 -12.43 8.06 -11.69
C ILE A 181 -10.96 7.73 -11.43
N ASN A 182 -10.61 7.30 -10.20
CA ASN A 182 -9.25 6.95 -9.81
C ASN A 182 -8.88 5.48 -10.09
N THR A 183 -9.85 4.60 -10.39
CA THR A 183 -9.64 3.14 -10.52
C THR A 183 -8.73 2.81 -11.70
N PHE A 184 -9.07 3.31 -12.89
CA PHE A 184 -8.30 3.06 -14.10
C PHE A 184 -6.93 3.76 -14.13
N PRO A 185 -6.77 5.05 -13.76
CA PRO A 185 -5.43 5.63 -13.71
C PRO A 185 -4.53 4.88 -12.72
N HIS A 186 -5.07 4.43 -11.59
CA HIS A 186 -4.31 3.62 -10.64
C HIS A 186 -3.94 2.24 -11.23
N LEU A 187 -4.87 1.60 -11.95
CA LEU A 187 -4.62 0.34 -12.66
C LEU A 187 -3.48 0.47 -13.66
N PHE A 188 -3.55 1.43 -14.58
CA PHE A 188 -2.53 1.62 -15.61
C PHE A 188 -1.19 2.08 -15.03
N LEU A 189 -1.21 2.86 -13.95
CA LEU A 189 -0.02 3.21 -13.19
C LEU A 189 0.68 1.96 -12.66
N ARG A 190 -0.06 1.05 -12.02
CA ARG A 190 0.52 -0.20 -11.49
C ARG A 190 0.95 -1.13 -12.61
N LEU A 191 0.12 -1.29 -13.64
CA LEU A 191 0.43 -2.11 -14.80
C LEU A 191 1.72 -1.66 -15.50
N GLY A 192 1.88 -0.35 -15.74
CA GLY A 192 3.10 0.22 -16.31
C GLY A 192 4.33 -0.09 -15.46
N PHE A 193 4.21 0.08 -14.13
CA PHE A 193 5.31 -0.21 -13.22
C PHE A 193 5.65 -1.70 -13.19
N MET A 194 4.65 -2.58 -13.26
CA MET A 194 4.84 -4.03 -13.35
C MET A 194 5.54 -4.44 -14.66
N ILE A 195 5.15 -3.87 -15.80
CA ILE A 195 5.84 -4.08 -17.08
C ILE A 195 7.29 -3.63 -16.96
N MET A 196 7.56 -2.48 -16.34
CA MET A 196 8.92 -2.00 -16.10
C MET A 196 9.72 -2.95 -15.21
N MET A 197 9.12 -3.45 -14.12
CA MET A 197 9.75 -4.42 -13.22
C MET A 197 10.07 -5.75 -13.92
N SER A 198 9.20 -6.19 -14.82
CA SER A 198 9.44 -7.42 -15.59
C SER A 198 10.70 -7.34 -16.44
N GLY A 199 10.99 -6.18 -17.02
CA GLY A 199 12.20 -5.91 -17.77
C GLY A 199 13.43 -5.81 -16.87
N VAL A 200 13.34 -5.19 -15.69
CA VAL A 200 14.43 -5.14 -14.70
C VAL A 200 14.85 -6.55 -14.27
N ILE A 201 13.90 -7.39 -13.87
CA ILE A 201 14.17 -8.80 -13.54
C ILE A 201 14.67 -9.54 -14.78
N GLY A 202 14.09 -9.25 -15.95
CA GLY A 202 14.54 -9.77 -17.21
C GLY A 202 16.02 -9.51 -17.47
N LEU A 203 16.54 -8.31 -17.16
CA LEU A 203 17.94 -7.93 -17.30
C LEU A 203 18.86 -8.74 -16.35
N ILE A 204 18.38 -9.07 -15.14
CA ILE A 204 19.11 -9.97 -14.24
C ILE A 204 19.25 -11.35 -14.88
N ILE A 205 18.16 -11.90 -15.42
CA ILE A 205 18.19 -13.22 -16.04
C ILE A 205 18.98 -13.22 -17.36
N THR A 206 18.87 -12.18 -18.20
CA THR A 206 19.63 -12.09 -19.46
C THR A 206 21.12 -11.96 -19.20
N SER A 207 21.52 -11.16 -18.20
CA SER A 207 22.94 -11.02 -17.81
C SER A 207 23.58 -12.33 -17.31
N ALA A 208 22.77 -13.34 -17.00
CA ALA A 208 23.21 -14.68 -16.64
C ALA A 208 23.27 -15.68 -17.81
N LEU A 209 22.89 -15.28 -19.02
CA LEU A 209 22.96 -16.14 -20.21
C LEU A 209 24.40 -16.25 -20.72
N LYS A 210 24.78 -17.46 -21.12
CA LYS A 210 26.09 -17.77 -21.71
C LYS A 210 26.17 -17.42 -23.21
N GLN A 211 25.05 -17.52 -23.92
CA GLN A 211 24.97 -17.21 -25.36
C GLN A 211 25.00 -15.70 -25.54
N GLU A 212 26.09 -15.18 -26.12
CA GLU A 212 26.32 -13.73 -26.19
C GLU A 212 25.31 -13.01 -27.08
N GLU A 213 25.01 -13.53 -28.26
CA GLU A 213 24.08 -12.92 -29.19
C GLU A 213 22.66 -12.80 -28.59
N LEU A 214 22.14 -13.91 -28.06
CA LEU A 214 20.85 -13.93 -27.38
C LEU A 214 20.84 -13.03 -26.14
N ARG A 215 21.93 -13.00 -25.37
CA ARG A 215 22.07 -12.10 -24.21
C ARG A 215 21.92 -10.65 -24.65
N LEU A 216 22.62 -10.23 -25.69
CA LEU A 216 22.58 -8.85 -26.17
C LEU A 216 21.21 -8.49 -26.74
N GLU A 217 20.64 -9.38 -27.55
CA GLU A 217 19.31 -9.18 -28.13
C GLU A 217 18.24 -9.02 -27.04
N LEU A 218 18.20 -9.94 -26.07
CA LEU A 218 17.21 -9.89 -25.00
C LEU A 218 17.45 -8.71 -24.06
N THR A 219 18.69 -8.33 -23.78
CA THR A 219 19.02 -7.16 -22.96
C THR A 219 18.46 -5.88 -23.60
N LYS A 220 18.61 -5.71 -24.92
CA LYS A 220 18.01 -4.58 -25.65
C LYS A 220 16.49 -4.60 -25.53
N LYS A 221 15.87 -5.76 -25.75
CA LYS A 221 14.41 -5.91 -25.66
C LYS A 221 13.87 -5.61 -24.27
N MET A 222 14.54 -6.10 -23.22
CA MET A 222 14.13 -5.81 -21.84
C MET A 222 14.25 -4.31 -21.56
N GLY A 223 15.29 -3.64 -22.07
CA GLY A 223 15.40 -2.19 -22.01
C GLY A 223 14.22 -1.47 -22.68
N VAL A 224 13.81 -1.88 -23.88
CA VAL A 224 12.66 -1.30 -24.59
C VAL A 224 11.36 -1.52 -23.80
N ILE A 225 11.10 -2.75 -23.35
CA ILE A 225 9.92 -3.08 -22.54
C ILE A 225 9.88 -2.24 -21.27
N SER A 226 11.02 -2.07 -20.61
CA SER A 226 11.12 -1.23 -19.41
C SER A 226 10.83 0.24 -19.67
N ILE A 227 11.31 0.80 -20.80
CA ILE A 227 10.97 2.18 -21.18
C ILE A 227 9.48 2.33 -21.46
N ILE A 228 8.85 1.37 -22.16
CA ILE A 228 7.40 1.39 -22.41
C ILE A 228 6.62 1.35 -21.10
N GLY A 229 7.00 0.45 -20.17
CA GLY A 229 6.39 0.38 -18.84
C GLY A 229 6.58 1.66 -18.03
N GLY A 230 7.79 2.24 -18.06
CA GLY A 230 8.11 3.50 -17.40
C GLY A 230 7.31 4.68 -17.96
N PHE A 231 7.17 4.76 -19.28
CA PHE A 231 6.35 5.78 -19.94
C PHE A 231 4.88 5.65 -19.57
N LEU A 232 4.32 4.43 -19.59
CA LEU A 232 2.95 4.17 -19.17
C LEU A 232 2.74 4.56 -17.69
N THR A 233 3.72 4.26 -16.83
CA THR A 233 3.71 4.66 -15.41
C THR A 233 3.64 6.17 -15.27
N LEU A 234 4.47 6.91 -16.01
CA LEU A 234 4.54 8.37 -15.95
C LEU A 234 3.24 9.02 -16.41
N VAL A 235 2.72 8.63 -17.57
CA VAL A 235 1.47 9.18 -18.12
C VAL A 235 0.29 8.87 -17.19
N SER A 236 0.21 7.63 -16.70
CA SER A 236 -0.85 7.23 -15.78
C SER A 236 -0.73 7.91 -14.41
N PHE A 237 0.48 8.25 -13.96
CA PHE A 237 0.69 9.04 -12.75
C PHE A 237 0.20 10.48 -12.90
N MET A 238 0.49 11.11 -14.04
CA MET A 238 -0.05 12.44 -14.34
C MET A 238 -1.58 12.41 -14.36
N TRP A 239 -2.19 11.37 -14.95
CA TRP A 239 -3.64 11.18 -14.90
C TRP A 239 -4.14 10.92 -13.48
N TYR A 240 -3.48 10.06 -12.70
CA TYR A 240 -3.90 9.72 -11.34
C TYR A 240 -3.97 10.94 -10.42
N ILE A 241 -2.99 11.86 -10.53
CA ILE A 241 -2.94 13.09 -9.72
C ILE A 241 -4.19 13.97 -9.90
N THR A 242 -4.78 14.00 -11.10
CA THR A 242 -5.97 14.83 -11.36
C THR A 242 -7.22 14.28 -10.68
N THR A 243 -7.22 12.98 -10.37
CA THR A 243 -8.34 12.25 -9.74
C THR A 243 -8.30 12.24 -8.22
N LEU A 244 -7.25 12.81 -7.61
CA LEU A 244 -7.10 12.83 -6.15
C LEU A 244 -8.15 13.74 -5.49
N PRO A 245 -8.72 13.33 -4.34
CA PRO A 245 -9.58 14.21 -3.54
C PRO A 245 -8.78 15.36 -2.91
N GLU A 246 -9.47 16.43 -2.50
CA GLU A 246 -8.83 17.65 -2.01
C GLU A 246 -7.88 17.42 -0.83
N ASN A 247 -8.27 16.61 0.16
CA ASN A 247 -7.42 16.29 1.30
C ASN A 247 -6.11 15.59 0.87
N ALA A 248 -6.17 14.75 -0.17
CA ALA A 248 -5.00 14.08 -0.71
C ALA A 248 -4.12 15.04 -1.52
N LYS A 249 -4.70 16.01 -2.23
CA LYS A 249 -3.96 17.07 -2.92
C LYS A 249 -3.21 17.96 -1.92
N THR A 250 -3.87 18.43 -0.86
CA THR A 250 -3.21 19.21 0.20
C THR A 250 -2.02 18.48 0.81
N LEU A 251 -2.17 17.18 1.11
CA LEU A 251 -1.07 16.37 1.63
C LEU A 251 0.04 16.16 0.61
N LEU A 252 -0.33 15.94 -0.65
CA LEU A 252 0.65 15.80 -1.72
C LEU A 252 1.48 17.08 -1.82
N ASP A 253 0.87 18.27 -1.78
CA ASP A 253 1.56 19.56 -1.84
C ASP A 253 2.52 19.75 -0.66
N ILE A 254 2.13 19.31 0.54
CA ILE A 254 3.01 19.32 1.74
C ILE A 254 4.24 18.42 1.53
N TYR A 255 4.05 17.24 0.94
CA TYR A 255 5.14 16.28 0.73
C TYR A 255 5.96 16.55 -0.53
N LEU A 256 5.40 17.23 -1.52
CA LEU A 256 5.99 17.40 -2.85
C LEU A 256 7.43 17.96 -2.81
N PRO A 257 7.73 19.03 -2.06
CA PRO A 257 9.10 19.57 -1.96
C PRO A 257 10.12 18.55 -1.44
N GLN A 258 9.70 17.64 -0.56
CA GLN A 258 10.58 16.62 0.03
C GLN A 258 10.84 15.45 -0.92
N ILE A 259 9.90 15.13 -1.81
CA ILE A 259 9.96 13.93 -2.66
C ILE A 259 10.34 14.22 -4.10
N ILE A 260 10.10 15.43 -4.62
CA ILE A 260 10.20 15.72 -6.06
C ILE A 260 11.60 15.48 -6.60
N ASN A 261 12.63 15.92 -5.89
CA ASN A 261 14.03 15.73 -6.29
C ASN A 261 14.37 14.24 -6.38
N THR A 262 13.98 13.44 -5.38
CA THR A 262 14.19 12.00 -5.39
C THR A 262 13.46 11.34 -6.57
N ARG A 263 12.23 11.78 -6.89
CA ARG A 263 11.46 11.23 -8.03
C ARG A 263 12.10 11.57 -9.37
N ILE A 264 12.55 12.80 -9.57
CA ILE A 264 13.24 13.22 -10.79
C ILE A 264 14.54 12.41 -10.95
N ILE A 265 15.33 12.28 -9.88
CA ILE A 265 16.57 11.48 -9.89
C ILE A 265 16.27 10.03 -10.29
N LEU A 266 15.23 9.41 -9.74
CA LEU A 266 14.85 8.03 -10.11
C LEU A 266 14.40 7.91 -11.56
N ILE A 267 13.60 8.85 -12.06
CA ILE A 267 13.15 8.87 -13.47
C ILE A 267 14.37 8.97 -14.40
N VAL A 268 15.30 9.88 -14.11
CA VAL A 268 16.52 10.06 -14.90
C VAL A 268 17.39 8.80 -14.81
N LEU A 269 17.62 8.27 -13.61
CA LEU A 269 18.43 7.09 -13.37
C LEU A 269 17.88 5.87 -14.12
N PHE A 270 16.57 5.61 -14.04
CA PHE A 270 15.94 4.50 -14.76
C PHE A 270 15.95 4.70 -16.26
N SER A 271 15.70 5.93 -16.74
CA SER A 271 15.80 6.26 -18.17
C SER A 271 17.20 6.00 -18.71
N ILE A 272 18.24 6.42 -17.97
CA ILE A 272 19.65 6.15 -18.33
C ILE A 272 19.94 4.66 -18.29
N TYR A 273 19.55 3.96 -17.22
CA TYR A 273 19.79 2.53 -17.08
C TYR A 273 19.18 1.72 -18.24
N PHE A 274 17.93 2.01 -18.61
CA PHE A 274 17.27 1.34 -19.72
C PHE A 274 17.82 1.79 -21.09
N ALA A 275 18.21 3.06 -21.25
CA ALA A 275 18.91 3.52 -22.45
C ALA A 275 20.26 2.81 -22.63
N VAL A 276 21.02 2.60 -21.55
CA VAL A 276 22.26 1.81 -21.58
C VAL A 276 21.95 0.36 -21.98
N ALA A 277 20.88 -0.25 -21.47
CA ALA A 277 20.47 -1.59 -21.89
C ALA A 277 20.15 -1.69 -23.39
N ILE A 278 19.62 -0.62 -24.01
CA ILE A 278 19.28 -0.57 -25.44
C ILE A 278 20.51 -0.30 -26.30
N PHE A 279 21.27 0.75 -25.99
CA PHE A 279 22.35 1.24 -26.85
C PHE A 279 23.70 0.61 -26.54
N LYS A 280 23.94 0.21 -25.29
CA LYS A 280 25.20 -0.39 -24.82
C LYS A 280 24.93 -1.63 -23.95
N PRO A 281 24.24 -2.66 -24.48
CA PRO A 281 23.83 -3.84 -23.70
C PRO A 281 24.99 -4.60 -23.03
N ASN A 282 26.22 -4.47 -23.55
CA ASN A 282 27.42 -5.05 -22.96
C ASN A 282 27.73 -4.55 -21.54
N PHE A 283 27.27 -3.34 -21.18
CA PHE A 283 27.47 -2.77 -19.85
C PHE A 283 26.51 -3.36 -18.80
N ILE A 284 25.44 -4.03 -19.24
CA ILE A 284 24.48 -4.66 -18.33
C ILE A 284 25.03 -6.03 -17.90
N ASN A 285 25.57 -6.07 -16.69
CA ASN A 285 26.01 -7.29 -16.03
C ASN A 285 25.11 -7.61 -14.81
N LYS A 286 25.37 -8.76 -14.19
CA LYS A 286 24.62 -9.23 -13.02
C LYS A 286 24.67 -8.24 -11.85
N ALA A 287 25.86 -7.73 -11.53
CA ALA A 287 26.05 -6.82 -10.41
C ALA A 287 25.25 -5.53 -10.60
N VAL A 288 25.34 -4.91 -11.79
CA VAL A 288 24.56 -3.72 -12.12
C VAL A 288 23.06 -3.99 -12.02
N SER A 289 22.58 -5.11 -12.57
CA SER A 289 21.15 -5.44 -12.57
C SER A 289 20.60 -5.72 -11.16
N ILE A 290 21.36 -6.41 -10.32
CA ILE A 290 21.01 -6.66 -8.91
C ILE A 290 21.03 -5.35 -8.11
N THR A 291 22.04 -4.50 -8.30
CA THR A 291 22.09 -3.17 -7.66
C THR A 291 20.86 -2.34 -8.04
N MET A 292 20.47 -2.34 -9.31
CA MET A 292 19.28 -1.62 -9.77
C MET A 292 17.98 -2.16 -9.16
N LEU A 293 17.87 -3.48 -8.95
CA LEU A 293 16.74 -4.07 -8.22
C LEU A 293 16.63 -3.52 -6.79
N PHE A 294 17.75 -3.45 -6.05
CA PHE A 294 17.77 -2.87 -4.71
C PHE A 294 17.46 -1.38 -4.70
N VAL A 295 17.99 -0.62 -5.65
CA VAL A 295 17.67 0.81 -5.81
C VAL A 295 16.16 0.99 -6.04
N ILE A 296 15.55 0.18 -6.90
CA ILE A 296 14.10 0.23 -7.14
C ILE A 296 13.31 -0.15 -5.89
N GLY A 297 13.72 -1.20 -5.18
CA GLY A 297 13.04 -1.64 -3.96
C GLY A 297 13.09 -0.61 -2.83
N ILE A 298 14.29 -0.11 -2.51
CA ILE A 298 14.54 0.75 -1.33
C ILE A 298 14.22 2.21 -1.62
N ILE A 299 14.57 2.72 -2.80
CA ILE A 299 14.47 4.15 -3.13
C ILE A 299 13.21 4.41 -3.98
N GLY A 300 12.77 3.45 -4.80
CA GLY A 300 11.56 3.56 -5.61
C GLY A 300 10.28 3.19 -4.86
N LEU A 301 10.13 1.90 -4.56
CA LEU A 301 8.92 1.26 -4.02
C LEU A 301 8.61 1.73 -2.60
N TRP A 302 9.56 1.67 -1.67
CA TRP A 302 9.32 2.04 -0.28
C TRP A 302 8.78 3.48 -0.11
N PRO A 303 9.42 4.53 -0.69
CA PRO A 303 8.85 5.88 -0.62
C PRO A 303 7.53 6.02 -1.36
N GLY A 304 7.31 5.24 -2.43
CA GLY A 304 6.03 5.19 -3.15
C GLY A 304 4.89 4.68 -2.27
N GLU A 305 5.12 3.57 -1.59
CA GLU A 305 4.15 2.97 -0.68
C GLU A 305 3.87 3.86 0.52
N LYS A 306 4.92 4.45 1.10
CA LYS A 306 4.79 5.44 2.18
C LYS A 306 3.98 6.67 1.73
N LEU A 307 4.21 7.18 0.52
CA LEU A 307 3.47 8.33 -0.01
C LEU A 307 1.99 7.99 -0.20
N ARG A 308 1.67 6.84 -0.80
CA ARG A 308 0.29 6.36 -0.99
C ARG A 308 -0.48 6.31 0.33
N GLU A 309 0.10 5.69 1.35
CA GLU A 309 -0.51 5.62 2.69
C GLU A 309 -0.63 7.01 3.32
N SER A 310 0.35 7.88 3.07
CA SER A 310 0.40 9.23 3.65
C SER A 310 -0.68 10.15 3.11
N ILE A 311 -0.91 10.18 1.79
CA ILE A 311 -1.83 11.12 1.14
C ILE A 311 -3.31 10.75 1.33
N ARG A 312 -3.63 9.51 1.72
CA ARG A 312 -5.01 9.10 1.98
C ARG A 312 -5.59 9.67 3.27
N LYS A 313 -4.72 10.14 4.18
CA LYS A 313 -5.14 10.64 5.49
C LYS A 313 -6.16 11.79 5.32
N PRO A 314 -7.18 11.89 6.18
CA PRO A 314 -7.29 11.28 7.51
C PRO A 314 -7.88 9.86 7.52
N TYR A 315 -8.36 9.39 6.37
CA TYR A 315 -9.08 8.14 6.26
C TYR A 315 -8.15 6.94 6.03
N VAL A 316 -8.57 5.78 6.53
CA VAL A 316 -7.97 4.50 6.18
C VAL A 316 -8.74 3.82 5.05
N VAL A 317 -10.07 4.02 4.99
CA VAL A 317 -10.96 3.36 4.02
C VAL A 317 -12.13 4.27 3.63
N GLY A 318 -12.38 4.38 2.32
CA GLY A 318 -13.66 4.83 1.72
C GLY A 318 -14.13 6.22 2.09
N GLN A 319 -13.28 7.04 2.70
CA GLN A 319 -13.62 8.34 3.29
C GLN A 319 -14.76 8.35 4.34
N TYR A 320 -14.92 7.25 5.07
CA TYR A 320 -15.81 7.18 6.23
C TYR A 320 -15.16 6.52 7.46
N VAL A 321 -14.06 5.78 7.31
CA VAL A 321 -13.29 5.25 8.44
C VAL A 321 -12.02 6.07 8.63
N TYR A 322 -11.89 6.77 9.75
CA TYR A 322 -10.67 7.50 10.08
C TYR A 322 -9.51 6.55 10.42
N SER A 323 -8.29 7.07 10.36
CA SER A 323 -7.08 6.30 10.70
C SER A 323 -7.03 5.84 12.16
N ASN A 324 -7.68 6.58 13.07
CA ASN A 324 -7.88 6.15 14.46
C ASN A 324 -9.07 5.16 14.62
N GLN A 325 -9.61 4.67 13.50
CA GLN A 325 -10.68 3.67 13.42
C GLN A 325 -12.07 4.16 13.84
N VAL A 326 -12.26 5.46 14.04
CA VAL A 326 -13.59 6.07 14.28
C VAL A 326 -14.34 6.21 12.96
N MET A 327 -15.64 5.91 12.96
CA MET A 327 -16.51 6.21 11.81
C MET A 327 -16.76 7.71 11.74
N GLY A 328 -16.23 8.38 10.72
CA GLY A 328 -16.30 9.83 10.54
C GLY A 328 -17.46 10.32 9.66
N ARG A 329 -18.26 9.40 9.12
CA ARG A 329 -19.38 9.71 8.21
C ARG A 329 -20.44 8.60 8.29
N ASP A 330 -21.70 8.98 8.07
CA ASP A 330 -22.80 8.04 7.86
C ASP A 330 -22.67 7.32 6.50
N VAL A 331 -22.97 6.01 6.50
CA VAL A 331 -23.14 5.21 5.27
C VAL A 331 -24.46 4.44 5.42
N PRO A 332 -25.62 5.07 5.15
CA PRO A 332 -26.93 4.42 5.28
C PRO A 332 -27.04 3.05 4.64
N GLY A 333 -26.51 2.87 3.41
CA GLY A 333 -26.57 1.59 2.70
C GLY A 333 -25.79 0.44 3.36
N LYS A 334 -24.97 0.75 4.37
CA LYS A 334 -24.25 -0.24 5.19
C LYS A 334 -24.65 -0.20 6.67
N ASN A 335 -25.68 0.58 7.04
CA ASN A 335 -26.07 0.83 8.42
C ASN A 335 -24.92 1.36 9.30
N ILE A 336 -23.99 2.14 8.72
CA ILE A 336 -22.90 2.75 9.47
C ILE A 336 -23.32 4.17 9.87
N LYS A 337 -23.10 4.50 11.13
CA LYS A 337 -23.36 5.82 11.69
C LYS A 337 -22.05 6.53 12.00
N ASN A 338 -22.07 7.86 11.86
CA ASN A 338 -21.00 8.72 12.34
C ASN A 338 -20.88 8.60 13.86
N GLU A 339 -19.70 8.27 14.34
CA GLU A 339 -19.41 8.05 15.75
C GLU A 339 -18.82 9.29 16.43
N VAL A 340 -18.42 10.31 15.67
CA VAL A 340 -17.76 11.51 16.21
C VAL A 340 -18.64 12.22 17.25
N ASP A 341 -19.94 12.34 16.99
CA ASP A 341 -20.85 13.05 17.89
C ASP A 341 -21.19 12.23 19.15
N ILE A 342 -21.28 10.91 19.02
CA ILE A 342 -21.46 9.99 20.15
C ILE A 342 -20.24 10.07 21.08
N ILE A 343 -19.03 10.05 20.51
CA ILE A 343 -17.77 10.20 21.25
C ILE A 343 -17.68 11.58 21.91
N ALA A 344 -18.08 12.65 21.21
CA ALA A 344 -18.08 14.00 21.77
C ALA A 344 -18.99 14.13 23.00
N LYS A 345 -20.17 13.50 22.94
CA LYS A 345 -21.18 13.56 24.02
C LYS A 345 -20.82 12.70 25.23
N HIS A 346 -20.33 11.48 24.98
CA HIS A 346 -20.18 10.48 26.04
C HIS A 346 -18.72 10.21 26.45
N GLY A 347 -17.76 10.64 25.65
CA GLY A 347 -16.34 10.39 25.85
C GLY A 347 -15.91 9.01 25.39
N LEU A 348 -14.69 8.92 24.86
CA LEU A 348 -14.11 7.69 24.31
C LEU A 348 -14.02 6.59 25.38
N LEU A 349 -13.82 6.96 26.65
CA LEU A 349 -13.74 6.02 27.77
C LEU A 349 -15.04 5.27 28.03
N ASN A 350 -16.18 5.95 27.88
CA ASN A 350 -17.49 5.37 28.20
C ASN A 350 -18.06 4.54 27.06
N VAL A 351 -17.88 5.01 25.82
CA VAL A 351 -18.43 4.39 24.61
C VAL A 351 -17.62 3.18 24.14
N ASN A 352 -16.33 3.11 24.49
CA ASN A 352 -15.47 1.98 24.15
C ASN A 352 -15.63 0.84 25.17
N VAL A 353 -16.05 -0.33 24.68
CA VAL A 353 -16.35 -1.52 25.50
C VAL A 353 -15.12 -2.16 26.14
N TRP A 354 -13.93 -1.94 25.56
CA TRP A 354 -12.69 -2.55 26.02
C TRP A 354 -12.01 -1.77 27.14
N ILE A 355 -12.54 -0.60 27.49
CA ILE A 355 -11.98 0.23 28.57
C ILE A 355 -12.36 -0.38 29.93
N PRO A 356 -11.38 -0.74 30.77
CA PRO A 356 -11.64 -1.28 32.10
C PRO A 356 -12.51 -0.35 32.92
N LYS A 357 -13.42 -0.89 33.74
CA LYS A 357 -14.35 -0.10 34.57
C LYS A 357 -13.63 0.98 35.40
N ARG A 358 -12.44 0.67 35.94
CA ARG A 358 -11.62 1.61 36.74
C ARG A 358 -11.10 2.82 35.96
N LEU A 359 -11.05 2.75 34.63
CA LEU A 359 -10.58 3.82 33.75
C LEU A 359 -11.72 4.58 33.08
N LYS A 360 -12.98 4.17 33.27
CA LYS A 360 -14.15 4.88 32.72
C LYS A 360 -14.43 6.22 33.40
N THR A 361 -13.98 6.38 34.65
CA THR A 361 -14.06 7.63 35.41
C THR A 361 -12.65 8.13 35.70
N ILE A 362 -12.40 9.39 35.36
CA ILE A 362 -11.09 10.03 35.57
C ILE A 362 -11.00 10.51 37.02
N THR A 363 -9.99 10.04 37.73
CA THR A 363 -9.62 10.46 39.09
C THR A 363 -8.21 11.06 39.06
N PRO A 364 -7.80 11.83 40.08
CA PRO A 364 -6.43 12.36 40.14
C PRO A 364 -5.35 11.27 40.03
N GLU A 365 -5.61 10.09 40.60
CA GLU A 365 -4.65 8.98 40.67
C GLU A 365 -4.50 8.25 39.33
N ASN A 366 -5.57 8.12 38.53
CA ASN A 366 -5.53 7.40 37.26
C ASN A 366 -5.32 8.31 36.04
N LYS A 367 -5.26 9.63 36.23
CA LYS A 367 -5.28 10.63 35.14
C LYS A 367 -4.18 10.42 34.10
N LEU A 368 -2.94 10.13 34.53
CA LEU A 368 -1.82 9.88 33.62
C LEU A 368 -2.02 8.62 32.80
N GLU A 369 -2.51 7.54 33.41
CA GLU A 369 -2.78 6.27 32.73
C GLU A 369 -3.93 6.43 31.72
N VAL A 370 -4.99 7.14 32.10
CA VAL A 370 -6.09 7.49 31.19
C VAL A 370 -5.57 8.32 30.00
N GLY A 371 -4.73 9.33 30.27
CA GLY A 371 -4.14 10.17 29.24
C GLY A 371 -3.29 9.38 28.24
N GLU A 372 -2.49 8.43 28.74
CA GLU A 372 -1.73 7.49 27.90
C GLU A 372 -2.64 6.65 27.02
N LEU A 373 -3.65 6.02 27.63
CA LEU A 373 -4.60 5.14 26.94
C LEU A 373 -5.36 5.88 25.84
N LEU A 374 -5.89 7.06 26.14
CA LEU A 374 -6.59 7.90 25.17
C LEU A 374 -5.68 8.34 24.04
N THR A 375 -4.44 8.75 24.35
CA THR A 375 -3.46 9.14 23.32
C THR A 375 -3.06 7.96 22.44
N LYS A 376 -2.90 6.77 23.02
CA LYS A 376 -2.68 5.52 22.28
C LYS A 376 -3.84 5.23 21.33
N ILE A 377 -5.08 5.29 21.78
CA ILE A 377 -6.25 5.02 20.91
C ILE A 377 -6.38 6.08 19.81
N ALA A 378 -6.24 7.36 20.15
CA ALA A 378 -6.51 8.45 19.23
C ALA A 378 -5.39 8.71 18.22
N CYS A 379 -4.12 8.50 18.61
CA CYS A 379 -2.97 8.99 17.85
C CYS A 379 -2.03 7.89 17.30
N SER A 380 -1.97 6.70 17.93
CA SER A 380 -0.91 5.71 17.63
C SER A 380 -0.95 5.11 16.21
N ASN A 381 -2.12 5.13 15.56
CA ASN A 381 -2.26 4.66 14.17
C ASN A 381 -1.58 5.58 13.14
N CYS A 382 -1.26 6.82 13.54
CA CYS A 382 -0.60 7.81 12.69
C CYS A 382 0.76 8.26 13.22
N HIS A 383 0.94 8.25 14.55
CA HIS A 383 2.11 8.79 15.23
C HIS A 383 2.77 7.74 16.12
N SER A 384 4.10 7.66 16.10
CA SER A 384 4.83 7.03 17.19
C SER A 384 4.74 7.89 18.44
N LEU A 385 4.45 7.26 19.59
CA LEU A 385 4.26 7.94 20.86
C LEU A 385 5.48 7.86 21.77
N GLU A 386 6.45 7.02 21.44
CA GLU A 386 7.72 6.92 22.15
C GLU A 386 8.63 8.10 21.82
N LEU A 387 9.48 8.47 22.79
CA LEU A 387 10.46 9.57 22.65
C LEU A 387 11.41 9.37 21.46
N ASN A 388 11.85 8.13 21.24
CA ASN A 388 12.72 7.74 20.13
C ASN A 388 11.95 7.25 18.89
N GLY A 389 10.64 7.50 18.85
CA GLY A 389 9.77 7.06 17.78
C GLY A 389 10.20 7.61 16.41
N LYS A 390 10.34 6.73 15.41
CA LYS A 390 10.84 7.11 14.08
C LYS A 390 9.76 7.55 13.10
N PHE A 391 8.48 7.25 13.36
CA PHE A 391 7.38 7.53 12.44
C PHE A 391 6.50 8.68 12.90
N ARG A 392 6.67 9.85 12.28
CA ARG A 392 5.83 11.02 12.59
C ARG A 392 5.69 11.20 14.11
N PRO A 393 6.80 11.29 14.87
CA PRO A 393 6.74 11.28 16.32
C PRO A 393 5.86 12.41 16.83
N LEU A 394 4.96 12.07 17.76
CA LEU A 394 3.99 13.03 18.30
C LEU A 394 4.66 14.03 19.24
N LEU A 395 5.44 13.52 20.20
CA LEU A 395 5.99 14.28 21.33
C LEU A 395 6.82 15.51 20.89
N PRO A 396 7.72 15.42 19.88
CA PRO A 396 8.49 16.57 19.42
C PRO A 396 7.64 17.73 18.87
N LYS A 397 6.38 17.49 18.46
CA LYS A 397 5.48 18.54 17.97
C LYS A 397 4.93 19.42 19.10
N PHE A 398 4.99 18.94 20.34
CA PHE A 398 4.53 19.65 21.53
C PHE A 398 5.70 20.04 22.45
N LYS A 399 6.94 19.95 21.96
CA LYS A 399 8.12 20.29 22.76
C LYS A 399 8.08 21.77 23.16
N GLY A 400 8.28 22.04 24.46
CA GLY A 400 8.21 23.39 25.03
C GLY A 400 6.79 23.92 25.25
N GLN A 401 5.77 23.11 24.99
CA GLN A 401 4.37 23.46 25.23
C GLN A 401 3.91 22.98 26.60
N ASP A 402 3.20 23.84 27.34
CA ASP A 402 2.54 23.45 28.58
C ASP A 402 1.23 22.67 28.29
N LYS A 403 0.70 22.03 29.33
CA LYS A 403 -0.55 21.26 29.27
C LYS A 403 -1.71 22.07 28.69
N ASP A 404 -1.86 23.34 29.07
CA ASP A 404 -3.02 24.14 28.68
C ASP A 404 -2.97 24.52 27.19
N MET A 405 -1.78 24.77 26.65
CA MET A 405 -1.58 24.98 25.21
C MET A 405 -1.82 23.69 24.41
N ILE A 406 -1.32 22.54 24.89
CA ILE A 406 -1.56 21.23 24.25
C ILE A 406 -3.08 20.92 24.24
N LYS A 407 -3.75 21.11 25.38
CA LYS A 407 -5.20 20.93 25.51
C LYS A 407 -5.96 21.85 24.57
N SER A 408 -5.57 23.13 24.51
CA SER A 408 -6.20 24.12 23.63
C SER A 408 -6.07 23.76 22.16
N PHE A 409 -4.89 23.29 21.73
CA PHE A 409 -4.70 22.78 20.38
C PHE A 409 -5.65 21.63 20.07
N MET A 410 -5.76 20.62 20.96
CA MET A 410 -6.66 19.49 20.73
C MET A 410 -8.14 19.93 20.68
N LYS A 411 -8.55 20.80 21.60
CA LYS A 411 -9.94 21.26 21.74
C LYS A 411 -10.41 22.18 20.61
N TYR A 412 -9.54 23.08 20.14
CA TYR A 412 -9.93 24.09 19.15
C TYR A 412 -9.50 23.76 17.73
N THR A 413 -8.50 22.88 17.56
CA THR A 413 -8.03 22.46 16.23
C THR A 413 -8.52 21.06 15.87
N LEU A 414 -8.27 20.05 16.72
CA LEU A 414 -8.62 18.65 16.39
C LEU A 414 -10.12 18.37 16.51
N ALA A 415 -10.77 18.90 17.55
CA ALA A 415 -12.21 18.70 17.76
C ALA A 415 -13.07 19.34 16.66
N GLN A 416 -12.58 20.43 16.09
CA GLN A 416 -13.25 21.13 14.97
C GLN A 416 -12.94 20.50 13.60
N GLY A 417 -11.97 19.58 13.53
CA GLY A 417 -11.52 19.01 12.25
C GLY A 417 -10.83 20.05 11.35
N ALA A 418 -10.20 21.08 11.94
CA ALA A 418 -9.57 22.18 11.20
C ALA A 418 -8.36 21.73 10.36
N ILE A 419 -7.76 20.59 10.69
CA ILE A 419 -6.66 19.99 9.93
C ILE A 419 -7.25 18.91 9.01
N ALA A 420 -7.36 19.20 7.72
CA ALA A 420 -8.00 18.34 6.72
C ALA A 420 -7.44 16.92 6.63
N TYR A 421 -6.18 16.71 7.05
CA TYR A 421 -5.49 15.42 7.02
C TYR A 421 -5.39 14.69 8.37
N MET A 422 -6.02 15.21 9.43
CA MET A 422 -6.12 14.54 10.72
C MET A 422 -7.56 14.10 11.00
N PRO A 423 -7.78 12.96 11.67
CA PRO A 423 -9.11 12.59 12.14
C PRO A 423 -9.72 13.69 13.00
N LYS A 424 -11.02 13.96 12.83
CA LYS A 424 -11.75 14.80 13.78
C LYS A 424 -11.86 14.05 15.11
N ILE A 425 -11.20 14.57 16.14
CA ILE A 425 -11.15 13.98 17.48
C ILE A 425 -11.83 14.96 18.42
N ASN A 426 -13.11 14.74 18.71
CA ASN A 426 -13.88 15.57 19.63
C ASN A 426 -14.17 14.78 20.90
N LEU A 427 -13.56 15.16 22.01
CA LEU A 427 -13.66 14.49 23.30
C LEU A 427 -14.16 15.47 24.38
N PRO A 428 -14.77 14.96 25.46
CA PRO A 428 -15.07 15.77 26.63
C PRO A 428 -13.80 16.45 27.20
N ASP A 429 -13.98 17.63 27.79
CA ASP A 429 -12.86 18.46 28.29
C ASP A 429 -11.94 17.71 29.27
N LYS A 430 -12.50 16.83 30.10
CA LYS A 430 -11.74 16.00 31.06
C LYS A 430 -10.85 14.97 30.36
N GLU A 431 -11.26 14.42 29.22
CA GLU A 431 -10.47 13.47 28.44
C GLU A 431 -9.31 14.19 27.73
N PHE A 432 -9.57 15.37 27.13
CA PHE A 432 -8.49 16.20 26.59
C PHE A 432 -7.49 16.64 27.66
N ASP A 433 -7.97 16.98 28.86
CA ASP A 433 -7.13 17.36 29.99
C ASP A 433 -6.21 16.21 30.44
N ALA A 434 -6.73 14.98 30.48
CA ALA A 434 -5.92 13.78 30.76
C ALA A 434 -4.88 13.54 29.66
N MET A 435 -5.27 13.61 28.37
CA MET A 435 -4.33 13.46 27.24
C MET A 435 -3.21 14.50 27.31
N ALA A 436 -3.55 15.77 27.51
CA ALA A 436 -2.57 16.86 27.59
C ALA A 436 -1.62 16.69 28.77
N THR A 437 -2.14 16.26 29.93
CA THR A 437 -1.33 15.97 31.12
C THR A 437 -0.30 14.87 30.82
N TRP A 438 -0.70 13.81 30.12
CA TRP A 438 0.23 12.75 29.75
C TRP A 438 1.28 13.21 28.73
N ILE A 439 0.88 13.91 27.66
CA ILE A 439 1.81 14.41 26.62
C ILE A 439 2.86 15.35 27.23
N GLU A 440 2.43 16.32 28.05
CA GLU A 440 3.34 17.22 28.76
C GLU A 440 4.31 16.44 29.66
N SER A 441 3.80 15.45 30.42
CA SER A 441 4.64 14.64 31.30
C SER A 441 5.73 13.87 30.55
N GLN A 442 5.46 13.39 29.33
CA GLN A 442 6.48 12.72 28.52
C GLN A 442 7.52 13.71 27.99
N ASN A 443 7.11 14.90 27.55
CA ASN A 443 8.04 15.94 27.10
C ASN A 443 8.95 16.44 28.23
N ASN A 444 8.46 16.47 29.47
CA ASN A 444 9.26 16.86 30.63
C ASN A 444 10.26 15.80 31.09
N LYS A 445 10.08 14.52 30.72
CA LYS A 445 11.10 13.48 30.95
C LYS A 445 12.33 13.62 30.04
N GLU A 446 12.29 14.49 29.02
CA GLU A 446 13.46 14.84 28.19
C GLU A 446 14.38 15.88 28.86
N LYS A 447 13.96 16.53 29.95
CA LYS A 447 14.80 17.39 30.79
C LYS A 447 15.44 16.55 31.89
#